data_AF-A0A354X5W8-F1
#
_entry.id   AF-A0A354X5W8-F1
#
_cell.length_a   1.000
_cell.length_b   1.000
_cell.length_c   1.000
_cell.angle_alpha   90.00
_cell.angle_beta   90.00
_cell.angle_gamma   90.00
#
_symmetry.space_group_name_H-M   'P 1'
#
loop_
_entity.id
_entity.type
_entity.pdbx_description
1 polymer ?
#
loop_
_entity_poly.entity_id
_entity_poly.type
_entity_poly.pdbx_seq_one_letter_code
_entity_poly.pdbx_strand_id
1 'polypeptide(L)'
;QEVMWSLGAEYTYNNQFSLRAGYYNENQYKSNRRYFAVGTGFRIQAFQLDAAYLISTAQSNPLDQTLRLSLGFDMDGIRNLFR
;
A
#
# COMPACT_ATOMS: atom_id res chain seq x y z
N GLN A 1 21.65 15.09 -11.47
CA GLN A 1 20.67 14.27 -12.21
C GLN A 1 19.92 13.42 -11.20
N GLU A 2 18.61 13.69 -11.08
CA GLU A 2 17.76 13.21 -9.99
C GLU A 2 17.03 11.94 -10.46
N VAL A 3 17.70 10.79 -10.38
CA VAL A 3 17.10 9.52 -10.80
C VAL A 3 16.45 8.86 -9.59
N MET A 4 15.13 8.89 -9.57
CA MET A 4 14.30 8.12 -8.64
C MET A 4 13.83 6.87 -9.36
N TRP A 5 13.90 5.72 -8.70
CA TRP A 5 13.36 4.49 -9.27
C TRP A 5 12.60 3.72 -8.20
N SER A 6 11.45 3.19 -8.63
CA SER A 6 10.60 2.35 -7.81
C SER A 6 10.29 1.09 -8.58
N LEU A 7 10.28 -0.02 -7.85
CA LEU A 7 9.94 -1.33 -8.38
C LEU A 7 8.88 -1.91 -7.47
N GLY A 8 7.82 -2.48 -8.04
CA GLY A 8 6.77 -3.10 -7.26
C GLY A 8 6.10 -4.23 -8.00
N ALA A 9 5.58 -5.18 -7.24
CA ALA A 9 4.79 -6.29 -7.68
C ALA A 9 3.45 -6.27 -6.93
N GLU A 10 2.36 -6.47 -7.67
CA GLU A 10 1.04 -6.70 -7.11
C GLU A 10 0.57 -8.10 -7.53
N TYR A 11 0.01 -8.83 -6.59
CA TYR A 11 -0.59 -10.13 -6.78
C TYR A 11 -2.02 -10.10 -6.23
N THR A 12 -3.01 -10.25 -7.10
CA THR A 12 -4.42 -10.26 -6.73
C THR A 12 -4.99 -11.66 -6.92
N TYR A 13 -5.52 -12.23 -5.84
CA TYR A 13 -6.21 -13.50 -5.81
C TYR A 13 -7.73 -13.30 -5.78
N ASN A 14 -8.40 -13.77 -6.84
CA ASN A 14 -9.84 -13.84 -6.95
C ASN A 14 -10.59 -12.52 -6.71
N ASN A 15 -9.94 -11.37 -6.97
CA ASN A 15 -10.43 -10.01 -6.73
C ASN A 15 -10.89 -9.71 -5.29
N GLN A 16 -10.66 -10.64 -4.37
CA GLN A 16 -11.05 -10.57 -2.96
C GLN A 16 -9.83 -10.41 -2.06
N PHE A 17 -8.65 -10.87 -2.49
CA PHE A 17 -7.43 -10.71 -1.73
C PHE A 17 -6.34 -10.14 -2.64
N SER A 18 -5.68 -9.07 -2.21
CA SER A 18 -4.58 -8.44 -2.94
C SER A 18 -3.35 -8.41 -2.05
N LEU A 19 -2.19 -8.65 -2.63
CA LEU A 19 -0.88 -8.53 -2.00
C LEU A 19 -0.05 -7.59 -2.86
N ARG A 20 0.56 -6.60 -2.23
CA ARG A 20 1.39 -5.59 -2.87
C ARG A 20 2.75 -5.61 -2.18
N ALA A 21 3.81 -5.58 -2.95
CA ALA A 21 5.15 -5.38 -2.44
C ALA A 21 5.86 -4.37 -3.35
N GLY A 22 6.58 -3.43 -2.78
CA GLY A 22 7.23 -2.36 -3.50
C GLY A 22 8.52 -1.97 -2.81
N TYR A 23 9.51 -1.58 -3.60
CA TYR A 23 10.73 -0.98 -3.13
C TYR A 23 10.92 0.34 -3.84
N TYR A 24 11.07 1.40 -3.06
CA TYR A 24 11.35 2.74 -3.55
C TYR A 24 12.76 3.12 -3.16
N ASN A 25 13.54 3.55 -4.15
CA ASN A 25 14.92 3.97 -3.94
C ASN A 25 15.14 5.37 -4.53
N GLU A 26 15.48 6.30 -3.64
CA GLU A 26 15.91 7.64 -4.01
C GLU A 26 17.44 7.75 -3.97
N ASN A 27 17.99 8.52 -4.92
CA ASN A 27 19.43 8.69 -5.06
C ASN A 27 20.08 9.38 -3.83
N GLN A 28 21.33 9.01 -3.58
CA GLN A 28 22.07 9.23 -2.32
C GLN A 28 22.40 10.71 -2.03
N TYR A 29 22.26 11.59 -3.03
CA TYR A 29 22.82 12.94 -3.01
C TYR A 29 21.98 14.00 -2.28
N LYS A 30 20.75 13.70 -1.83
CA LYS A 30 19.91 14.71 -1.13
C LYS A 30 19.14 14.25 0.10
N SER A 31 18.57 13.04 0.13
CA SER A 31 17.82 12.59 1.33
C SER A 31 17.93 11.11 1.67
N ASN A 32 18.58 10.30 0.83
CA ASN A 32 18.75 8.85 1.00
C ASN A 32 17.43 8.12 1.38
N ARG A 33 16.29 8.60 0.89
CA ARG A 33 14.97 8.06 1.24
C ARG A 33 14.75 6.76 0.50
N ARG A 34 14.89 5.66 1.24
CA ARG A 34 14.65 4.31 0.77
C ARG A 34 13.58 3.71 1.64
N TYR A 35 12.52 3.22 1.02
CA TYR A 35 11.45 2.55 1.75
C TYR A 35 10.95 1.34 0.99
N PHE A 36 10.68 0.30 1.75
CA PHE A 36 10.02 -0.90 1.31
C PHE A 36 8.55 -0.80 1.71
N ALA A 37 7.66 -0.99 0.76
CA ALA A 37 6.22 -0.99 0.95
C ALA A 37 5.72 -2.43 0.83
N VAL A 38 4.99 -2.92 1.82
CA VAL A 38 4.24 -4.16 1.72
C VAL A 38 2.80 -3.87 2.08
N GLY A 39 1.87 -4.33 1.26
CA GLY A 39 0.46 -4.14 1.47
C GLY A 39 -0.31 -5.41 1.23
N THR A 40 -1.43 -5.53 1.91
CA THR A 40 -2.43 -6.55 1.67
C THR A 40 -3.78 -5.83 1.54
N GLY A 41 -4.68 -6.41 0.76
CA GLY A 41 -6.01 -5.88 0.51
C GLY A 41 -7.00 -7.02 0.59
N PHE A 42 -8.17 -6.74 1.12
CA PHE A 42 -9.25 -7.69 1.22
C PHE A 42 -10.55 -7.02 0.83
N ARG A 43 -11.35 -7.67 -0.01
CA ARG A 43 -12.62 -7.13 -0.53
C ARG A 43 -13.70 -8.20 -0.41
N ILE A 44 -14.80 -7.87 0.26
CA ILE A 44 -16.01 -8.68 0.31
C ILE A 44 -17.19 -7.78 -0.05
N GLN A 45 -17.93 -8.11 -1.13
CA GLN A 45 -19.20 -7.47 -1.53
C GLN A 45 -19.22 -5.93 -1.44
N ALA A 46 -19.52 -5.38 -0.27
CA ALA A 46 -19.66 -3.95 0.01
C ALA A 46 -18.55 -3.37 0.91
N PHE A 47 -17.57 -4.17 1.31
CA PHE A 47 -16.51 -3.81 2.24
C PHE A 47 -15.15 -4.07 1.63
N GLN A 48 -14.26 -3.09 1.73
CA GLN A 48 -12.88 -3.17 1.31
C GLN A 48 -11.99 -2.80 2.49
N LEU A 49 -11.00 -3.63 2.79
CA LEU A 49 -10.03 -3.46 3.85
C LEU A 49 -8.64 -3.58 3.27
N ASP A 50 -7.89 -2.50 3.24
CA ASP A 50 -6.50 -2.49 2.81
C ASP A 50 -5.60 -2.20 4.01
N ALA A 51 -4.55 -3.00 4.17
CA ALA A 51 -3.51 -2.80 5.17
C ALA A 51 -2.18 -2.62 4.44
N ALA A 52 -1.54 -1.46 4.58
CA ALA A 52 -0.23 -1.19 4.00
C ALA A 52 0.77 -0.83 5.08
N TYR A 53 1.94 -1.42 5.02
CA TYR A 53 3.03 -1.23 5.95
C TYR A 53 4.27 -0.74 5.19
N LEU A 54 4.76 0.41 5.62
CA LEU A 54 5.90 1.09 5.00
C LEU A 54 7.10 0.96 5.93
N ILE A 55 8.09 0.17 5.49
CA ILE A 55 9.36 -0.04 6.17
C ILE A 55 10.38 0.91 5.54
N SER A 56 10.63 2.05 6.18
CA SER A 56 11.67 2.97 5.71
C SER A 56 13.04 2.48 6.17
N THR A 57 13.94 2.17 5.24
CA THR A 57 15.33 1.75 5.57
C THR A 57 16.28 2.94 5.70
N ALA A 58 15.76 4.17 5.79
CA ALA A 58 16.54 5.40 5.80
C ALA A 58 16.43 6.14 7.15
N GLN A 59 17.59 6.35 7.78
CA GLN A 59 17.91 6.85 9.13
C GLN A 59 17.24 8.17 9.61
N SER A 60 16.32 8.79 8.86
CA SER A 60 15.67 10.03 9.30
C SER A 60 14.40 10.30 8.52
N ASN A 61 13.30 9.66 8.90
CA ASN A 61 11.97 10.17 8.56
C ASN A 61 10.96 9.73 9.63
N PRO A 62 10.23 10.64 10.29
CA PRO A 62 9.28 10.34 11.37
C PRO A 62 8.01 9.58 10.94
N LEU A 63 7.98 9.06 9.69
CA LEU A 63 6.97 8.11 9.18
C LEU A 63 7.46 6.66 9.29
N ASP A 64 8.45 6.43 10.14
CA ASP A 64 8.98 5.11 10.43
C ASP A 64 7.82 4.21 10.88
N GLN A 65 7.70 3.04 10.25
CA GLN A 65 6.78 2.01 10.70
C GLN A 65 5.29 2.35 10.62
N THR A 66 4.89 3.20 9.67
CA THR A 66 3.47 3.58 9.53
C THR A 66 2.66 2.40 8.98
N LEU A 67 1.81 1.85 9.84
CA LEU A 67 0.77 0.90 9.45
C LEU A 67 -0.46 1.70 9.00
N ARG A 68 -0.71 1.72 7.71
CA ARG A 68 -1.88 2.35 7.09
C ARG A 68 -2.98 1.31 6.98
N LEU A 69 -4.01 1.45 7.80
CA LEU A 69 -5.28 0.74 7.62
C LEU A 69 -6.22 1.64 6.83
N SER A 70 -6.86 1.07 5.82
CA SER A 70 -7.85 1.75 4.99
C SER A 70 -9.10 0.89 4.93
N LEU A 71 -10.23 1.51 5.24
CA LEU A 71 -11.55 0.88 5.24
C LEU A 71 -12.40 1.61 4.21
N GLY A 72 -12.79 0.91 3.16
CA GLY A 72 -13.67 1.38 2.11
C GLY A 72 -15.02 0.70 2.20
N PHE A 73 -16.08 1.47 1.98
CA PHE A 73 -17.43 0.97 1.86
C PHE A 73 -17.92 1.24 0.43
N ASP A 74 -18.36 0.20 -0.25
CA ASP A 74 -18.92 0.29 -1.59
C ASP A 74 -20.44 0.52 -1.48
N MET A 75 -20.87 1.75 -1.80
CA MET A 75 -22.28 2.16 -1.67
C MET A 75 -23.21 1.42 -2.64
N ASP A 76 -22.69 0.88 -3.76
CA ASP A 76 -23.48 0.09 -4.71
C ASP A 76 -23.72 -1.33 -4.18
N GLY A 77 -22.73 -1.91 -3.49
CA GLY A 77 -22.88 -3.16 -2.75
C GLY A 77 -23.91 -3.07 -1.61
N ILE A 78 -23.88 -1.97 -0.84
CA ILE A 78 -24.85 -1.72 0.24
C ILE A 78 -26.28 -1.61 -0.33
N ARG A 79 -26.47 -0.91 -1.45
CA ARG A 79 -27.78 -0.75 -2.09
C ARG A 79 -28.41 -2.08 -2.54
N ASN A 80 -27.60 -3.04 -3.01
CA ASN A 80 -28.09 -4.37 -3.38
C ASN A 80 -28.46 -5.24 -2.17
N LEU A 81 -27.98 -4.93 -0.96
CA LEU A 81 -28.33 -5.67 0.26
C LEU A 81 -29.68 -5.26 0.86
N PHE A 82 -30.15 -4.04 0.56
CA PHE A 82 -31.40 -3.46 1.07
C PHE A 82 -32.60 -3.62 0.12
N ARG A 83 -32.46 -4.38 -0.97
CA ARG A 83 -33.53 -4.60 -1.96
C ARG A 83 -34.10 -6.02 -1.88
#